data_AF-A0A133UYQ6-F1
#
_entry.id   AF-A0A133UYQ6-F1
#
_cell.length_a   1.000
_cell.length_b   1.000
_cell.length_c   1.000
_cell.angle_alpha   90.00
_cell.angle_beta   90.00
_cell.angle_gamma   90.00
#
_symmetry.space_group_name_H-M   'P 1'
#
loop_
_entity.id
_entity.type
_entity.pdbx_description
1 polymer ?
#
loop_
_entity_poly.entity_id
_entity_poly.type
_entity_poly.pdbx_seq_one_letter_code
_entity_poly.pdbx_strand_id
1 'polypeptide(L)'
;MVETSLPKEIGFLGALSIGAGAVLGPGEYIVSGEVAAEIGPASVLAFLIVGGLMCLTALSYAELGPMLPLAGGSYHFVKEGWGPSGGFLSGWACWIGLITATAFYTIGAAHFISELFFPWLSVGSLVLIITGIFTFINITGARMTTVVSTYASSF
;
A
#
# COMPACT_ATOMS: atom_id res chain seq x y z
N MET A 1 -24.34 -7.31 20.81
CA MET A 1 -23.14 -6.95 20.04
C MET A 1 -23.50 -7.16 18.58
N VAL A 2 -23.50 -6.09 17.77
CA VAL A 2 -23.75 -6.22 16.34
C VAL A 2 -22.49 -6.82 15.74
N GLU A 3 -22.50 -8.12 15.46
CA GLU A 3 -21.47 -8.75 14.64
C GLU A 3 -21.67 -8.24 13.21
N THR A 4 -20.95 -7.18 12.85
CA THR A 4 -20.83 -6.78 11.45
C THR A 4 -19.98 -7.83 10.75
N SER A 5 -20.63 -8.88 10.24
CA SER A 5 -20.00 -9.82 9.32
C SER A 5 -19.56 -9.02 8.09
N LEU A 6 -18.25 -8.81 7.97
CA LEU A 6 -17.65 -8.19 6.79
C LEU A 6 -18.14 -8.96 5.55
N PRO A 7 -18.84 -8.33 4.61
CA PRO A 7 -19.19 -9.00 3.37
C PRO A 7 -17.88 -9.39 2.69
N LYS A 8 -17.59 -10.70 2.66
CA LYS A 8 -16.41 -11.27 2.00
C LYS A 8 -16.63 -11.20 0.49
N GLU A 9 -16.49 -10.01 -0.08
CA GLU A 9 -16.68 -9.80 -1.52
C GLU A 9 -15.39 -9.99 -2.33
N ILE A 10 -14.23 -9.99 -1.69
CA ILE A 10 -12.95 -10.17 -2.37
C ILE A 10 -12.52 -11.64 -2.27
N GLY A 11 -12.69 -12.39 -3.35
CA GLY A 11 -12.20 -13.75 -3.48
C GLY A 11 -10.67 -13.82 -3.53
N PHE A 12 -10.11 -15.04 -3.48
CA PHE A 12 -8.66 -15.27 -3.50
C PHE A 12 -7.93 -14.52 -4.62
N LEU A 13 -8.44 -14.60 -5.85
CA LEU A 13 -7.85 -13.92 -6.99
C LEU A 13 -7.89 -12.39 -6.85
N GLY A 14 -8.99 -11.84 -6.33
CA GLY A 14 -9.09 -10.41 -6.07
C GLY A 14 -8.07 -9.95 -5.02
N ALA A 15 -7.92 -10.71 -3.94
CA ALA A 15 -6.96 -10.42 -2.89
C ALA A 15 -5.51 -10.54 -3.40
N LEU A 16 -5.21 -11.57 -4.20
CA LEU A 16 -3.91 -11.75 -4.83
C LEU A 16 -3.59 -10.61 -5.80
N SER A 17 -4.53 -10.22 -6.65
CA SER A 17 -4.35 -9.12 -7.60
C SER A 17 -4.12 -7.78 -6.90
N ILE A 18 -4.88 -7.49 -5.83
CA ILE A 18 -4.69 -6.28 -5.03
C ILE A 18 -3.31 -6.31 -4.37
N GLY A 19 -2.94 -7.43 -3.75
CA GLY A 19 -1.64 -7.57 -3.08
C GLY A 19 -0.47 -7.44 -4.07
N ALA A 20 -0.54 -8.13 -5.20
CA ALA A 20 0.50 -8.05 -6.24
C ALA A 20 0.61 -6.65 -6.83
N GLY A 21 -0.52 -6.00 -7.15
CA GLY A 21 -0.52 -4.63 -7.67
C GLY A 21 -0.06 -3.59 -6.65
N ALA A 22 -0.27 -3.83 -5.36
CA ALA A 22 0.20 -2.97 -4.28
C ALA A 22 1.71 -3.14 -3.96
N VAL A 23 2.38 -4.14 -4.54
CA VAL A 23 3.83 -4.35 -4.44
C VAL A 23 4.53 -4.00 -5.75
N LEU A 24 3.86 -4.22 -6.88
CA LEU A 24 4.37 -3.92 -8.22
C LEU A 24 3.89 -2.54 -8.64
N GLY A 25 4.68 -1.50 -8.39
CA GLY A 25 4.38 -0.16 -8.87
C GLY A 25 5.53 0.51 -9.62
N PRO A 26 5.28 1.71 -10.16
CA PRO A 26 6.25 2.46 -10.95
C PRO A 26 7.50 2.87 -10.14
N GLY A 27 7.40 2.99 -8.81
CA GLY A 27 8.52 3.37 -7.95
C GLY A 27 9.57 2.27 -7.81
N GLU A 28 9.15 1.02 -7.74
CA GLU A 28 10.03 -0.14 -7.59
C GLU A 28 10.96 -0.31 -8.79
N TYR A 29 10.50 0.01 -10.00
CA TYR A 29 11.34 -0.05 -11.20
C TYR A 29 12.47 0.96 -11.16
N ILE A 30 12.21 2.18 -10.67
CA ILE A 30 13.24 3.22 -10.52
C ILE A 30 14.29 2.77 -9.50
N VAL A 31 13.85 2.34 -8.32
CA VAL A 31 14.75 1.86 -7.26
C VAL A 31 15.57 0.67 -7.75
N SER A 32 14.97 -0.26 -8.50
CA SER A 32 15.71 -1.38 -9.07
C SER A 32 16.79 -0.96 -10.06
N GLY A 33 16.54 0.08 -10.84
CA GLY A 33 17.53 0.68 -11.75
C GLY A 33 18.68 1.34 -11.00
N GLU A 34 18.39 2.07 -9.93
CA GLU A 34 19.40 2.70 -9.07
C GLU A 34 20.29 1.66 -8.39
N VAL A 35 19.69 0.62 -7.79
CA VAL A 35 20.45 -0.47 -7.16
C VAL A 35 21.32 -1.19 -8.19
N ALA A 36 20.79 -1.46 -9.39
CA ALA A 36 21.58 -2.06 -10.47
C ALA A 36 22.71 -1.15 -10.95
N ALA A 37 22.51 0.17 -10.97
CA ALA A 37 23.55 1.13 -11.33
C ALA A 37 24.68 1.20 -10.29
N GLU A 38 24.35 1.05 -9.00
CA GLU A 38 25.32 1.14 -7.91
C GLU A 38 26.16 -0.13 -7.73
N ILE A 39 25.51 -1.31 -7.71
CA ILE A 39 26.18 -2.59 -7.43
C ILE A 39 26.21 -3.57 -8.61
N GLY A 40 25.74 -3.14 -9.78
CA GLY A 40 25.82 -3.92 -11.01
C GLY A 40 25.01 -5.22 -10.96
N PRO A 41 25.52 -6.32 -11.56
CA PRO A 41 24.85 -7.62 -11.56
C PRO A 41 24.60 -8.21 -10.16
N ALA A 42 25.33 -7.75 -9.13
CA ALA A 42 25.12 -8.20 -7.76
C ALA A 42 23.75 -7.78 -7.19
N SER A 43 23.08 -6.81 -7.82
CA SER A 43 21.69 -6.42 -7.51
C SER A 43 20.73 -7.61 -7.49
N VAL A 44 20.90 -8.59 -8.39
CA VAL A 44 20.06 -9.79 -8.41
C VAL A 44 20.17 -10.57 -7.10
N LEU A 45 21.38 -10.74 -6.57
CA LEU A 45 21.59 -11.43 -5.29
C LEU A 45 21.00 -10.63 -4.13
N ALA A 46 21.14 -9.30 -4.14
CA ALA A 46 20.52 -8.44 -3.13
C ALA A 46 19.00 -8.59 -3.12
N PHE A 47 18.35 -8.56 -4.29
CA PHE A 47 16.90 -8.76 -4.40
C PHE A 47 16.46 -10.16 -3.98
N LEU A 48 17.24 -11.21 -4.27
CA LEU A 48 16.93 -12.57 -3.81
C LEU A 48 16.98 -12.70 -2.28
N ILE A 49 17.98 -12.08 -1.64
CA ILE A 49 18.11 -12.09 -0.18
C ILE A 49 16.93 -11.34 0.46
N VAL A 50 16.62 -10.13 -0.03
CA VAL A 50 15.49 -9.33 0.46
C VAL A 50 14.15 -10.04 0.22
N GLY A 51 13.96 -10.64 -0.95
CA GLY A 51 12.78 -11.43 -1.27
C GLY A 51 12.60 -12.63 -0.33
N GLY A 52 13.69 -13.32 0.00
CA GLY A 52 13.68 -14.40 1.00
C GLY A 52 13.24 -13.93 2.38
N LEU A 53 13.74 -12.79 2.85
CA LEU A 53 13.32 -12.19 4.12
C LEU A 53 11.84 -11.78 4.10
N MET A 54 11.36 -11.27 2.96
CA MET A 54 9.95 -10.90 2.79
C MET A 54 9.03 -12.14 2.86
N CYS A 55 9.46 -13.28 2.32
CA CYS A 55 8.71 -14.54 2.42
C CYS A 55 8.52 -14.98 3.88
N LEU A 56 9.53 -14.83 4.73
CA LEU A 56 9.40 -15.14 6.16
C LEU A 56 8.34 -14.25 6.83
N THR A 57 8.34 -12.96 6.51
CA THR A 57 7.33 -12.02 6.99
C THR A 57 5.94 -12.43 6.49
N ALA A 58 5.80 -12.76 5.20
CA ALA A 58 4.54 -13.19 4.62
C ALA A 58 3.98 -14.47 5.28
N LEU A 59 4.86 -15.43 5.62
CA LEU A 59 4.47 -16.64 6.33
C LEU A 59 3.93 -16.33 7.74
N SER A 60 4.58 -15.42 8.48
CA SER A 60 4.06 -14.97 9.78
C SER A 60 2.67 -14.35 9.65
N TYR A 61 2.42 -13.54 8.62
CA TYR A 61 1.08 -12.98 8.36
C TYR A 61 0.07 -14.05 7.94
N ALA A 62 0.50 -15.08 7.21
CA ALA A 62 -0.36 -16.18 6.78
C ALA A 62 -0.82 -17.06 7.96
N GLU A 63 -0.01 -17.20 9.00
CA GLU A 63 -0.39 -17.89 10.25
C GLU A 63 -1.28 -17.02 11.15
N LEU A 64 -0.92 -15.74 11.31
CA LEU A 64 -1.66 -14.80 12.17
C LEU A 64 -3.03 -14.42 11.60
N GLY A 65 -3.16 -14.31 10.28
CA GLY A 65 -4.40 -13.88 9.62
C GLY A 65 -5.62 -14.74 9.97
N PRO A 66 -5.55 -16.08 9.87
CA PRO A 66 -6.62 -16.97 10.30
C PRO A 66 -6.84 -16.99 11.82
N MET A 67 -5.78 -16.78 12.62
CA MET A 67 -5.87 -16.80 14.09
C MET A 67 -6.53 -15.54 14.66
N LEU A 68 -6.33 -14.39 14.03
CA LEU A 68 -6.81 -13.08 14.48
C LEU A 68 -7.68 -12.42 13.38
N PRO A 69 -8.90 -12.94 13.11
CA PRO A 69 -9.73 -12.54 11.96
C PRO A 69 -10.49 -11.22 12.18
N LEU A 70 -9.85 -10.23 12.83
CA LEU A 70 -10.43 -8.91 13.05
C LEU A 70 -9.80 -7.88 12.10
N ALA A 71 -10.60 -6.88 11.72
CA ALA A 71 -10.12 -5.75 10.94
C ALA A 71 -9.06 -4.97 11.73
N GLY A 72 -7.91 -4.68 11.10
CA GLY A 72 -6.83 -3.93 11.73
C GLY A 72 -5.42 -4.34 11.29
N GLY A 73 -5.25 -5.52 10.67
CA GLY A 73 -3.97 -5.98 10.12
C GLY A 73 -2.86 -6.02 11.19
N SER A 74 -1.69 -5.49 10.84
CA SER A 74 -0.50 -5.47 11.70
C SER A 74 -0.74 -4.83 13.08
N TYR A 75 -1.58 -3.79 13.16
CA TYR A 75 -1.95 -3.14 14.41
C TYR A 75 -2.55 -4.15 15.39
N HIS A 76 -3.49 -4.98 14.92
CA HIS A 76 -4.18 -5.93 15.78
C HIS A 76 -3.23 -7.06 16.22
N PHE A 77 -2.40 -7.56 15.32
CA PHE A 77 -1.42 -8.61 15.61
C PHE A 77 -0.41 -8.17 16.68
N VAL A 78 0.15 -6.98 16.53
CA VAL A 78 1.13 -6.44 17.49
C VAL A 78 0.44 -6.07 18.81
N LYS A 79 -0.79 -5.54 18.77
CA LYS A 79 -1.54 -5.24 19.98
C LYS A 79 -1.80 -6.49 20.83
N GLU A 80 -2.09 -7.62 20.20
CA GLU A 80 -2.35 -8.86 20.93
C GLU A 80 -1.10 -9.38 21.66
N GLY A 81 0.07 -9.29 21.02
CA GLY A 81 1.33 -9.75 21.63
C GLY A 81 1.99 -8.75 22.58
N TRP A 82 1.93 -7.46 22.27
CA TRP A 82 2.75 -6.40 22.92
C TRP A 82 1.90 -5.33 23.61
N GLY A 83 0.59 -5.52 23.64
CA GLY A 83 -0.36 -4.61 24.26
C GLY A 83 -0.60 -3.32 23.46
N PRO A 84 -1.38 -2.38 24.03
CA PRO A 84 -1.84 -1.18 23.33
C PRO A 84 -0.73 -0.26 22.80
N SER A 85 0.40 -0.15 23.51
CA SER A 85 1.53 0.68 23.11
C SER A 85 2.25 0.13 21.87
N GLY A 86 2.46 -1.19 21.81
CA GLY A 86 3.00 -1.86 20.62
C GLY A 86 2.07 -1.72 19.42
N GLY A 87 0.77 -1.91 19.63
CA GLY A 87 -0.26 -1.66 18.61
C GLY A 87 -0.18 -0.24 18.06
N PHE A 88 -0.16 0.78 18.93
CA PHE A 88 -0.03 2.19 18.52
C PHE A 88 1.20 2.43 17.64
N LEU A 89 2.37 1.95 18.04
CA LEU A 89 3.60 2.09 17.26
C LEU A 89 3.48 1.41 15.89
N SER A 90 2.91 0.20 15.84
CA SER A 90 2.65 -0.52 14.58
C SER A 90 1.71 0.27 13.66
N GLY A 91 0.67 0.89 14.21
CA GLY A 91 -0.26 1.75 13.47
C GLY A 91 0.46 2.96 12.84
N TRP A 92 1.31 3.64 13.61
CA TRP A 92 2.11 4.76 13.09
C TRP A 92 3.13 4.33 12.04
N ALA A 93 3.82 3.21 12.26
CA ALA A 93 4.76 2.65 11.28
C ALA A 93 4.04 2.30 9.97
N CYS A 94 2.85 1.71 10.06
CA CYS A 94 2.00 1.42 8.91
C CYS A 94 1.61 2.71 8.17
N TRP A 95 1.14 3.73 8.90
CA TRP A 95 0.72 5.00 8.31
C TRP A 95 1.85 5.72 7.58
N ILE A 96 3.05 5.80 8.20
CA ILE A 96 4.24 6.37 7.57
C ILE A 96 4.67 5.54 6.35
N GLY A 97 4.56 4.21 6.44
CA GLY A 97 4.83 3.31 5.33
C GLY A 97 3.92 3.60 4.13
N LEU A 98 2.62 3.80 4.37
CA LEU A 98 1.65 4.15 3.33
C LEU A 98 1.92 5.53 2.71
N ILE A 99 2.30 6.53 3.50
CA ILE A 99 2.70 7.85 2.99
C ILE A 99 3.93 7.72 2.09
N THR A 100 4.94 6.98 2.55
CA THR A 100 6.17 6.76 1.80
C THR A 100 5.89 6.03 0.49
N ALA A 101 5.10 4.95 0.53
CA ALA A 101 4.71 4.18 -0.65
C ALA A 101 3.95 5.04 -1.68
N THR A 102 2.96 5.83 -1.22
CA THR A 102 2.20 6.72 -2.12
C THR A 102 3.07 7.83 -2.73
N ALA A 103 4.06 8.34 -2.01
CA ALA A 103 5.04 9.27 -2.57
C ALA A 103 5.89 8.62 -3.66
N PHE A 104 6.43 7.41 -3.42
CA PHE A 104 7.19 6.66 -4.43
C PHE A 104 6.36 6.36 -5.69
N TYR A 105 5.10 5.96 -5.54
CA TYR A 105 4.22 5.73 -6.69
C TYR A 105 3.99 6.99 -7.50
N THR A 106 3.76 8.12 -6.83
CA THR A 106 3.50 9.39 -7.52
C THR A 106 4.73 9.90 -8.25
N ILE A 107 5.90 9.85 -7.60
CA ILE A 107 7.17 10.24 -8.20
C ILE A 107 7.50 9.33 -9.38
N GLY A 108 7.37 8.01 -9.20
CA GLY A 108 7.66 7.05 -10.25
C GLY A 108 6.75 7.21 -11.48
N ALA A 109 5.46 7.42 -11.26
CA ALA A 109 4.53 7.73 -12.34
C ALA A 109 4.89 9.05 -13.05
N ALA A 110 5.25 10.08 -12.29
CA ALA A 110 5.64 11.37 -12.85
C ALA A 110 6.91 11.29 -13.72
N HIS A 111 7.92 10.55 -13.27
CA HIS A 111 9.13 10.27 -14.06
C HIS A 111 8.76 9.58 -15.38
N PHE A 112 8.03 8.48 -15.30
CA PHE A 112 7.62 7.72 -16.48
C PHE A 112 6.82 8.56 -17.49
N ILE A 113 5.87 9.38 -16.99
CA ILE A 113 5.05 10.26 -17.83
C ILE A 113 5.91 11.36 -18.47
N SER A 114 6.82 11.97 -17.71
CA SER A 114 7.71 13.01 -18.22
C SER A 114 8.63 12.47 -19.32
N GLU A 115 9.28 11.33 -19.10
CA GLU A 115 10.27 10.78 -20.04
C GLU A 115 9.63 10.25 -21.31
N LEU A 116 8.45 9.63 -21.22
CA LEU A 116 7.83 8.94 -22.35
C LEU A 116 6.88 9.82 -23.17
N PHE A 117 6.11 10.71 -22.52
CA PHE A 117 5.00 11.42 -23.17
C PHE A 117 5.19 12.94 -23.19
N PHE A 118 5.66 13.53 -22.09
CA PHE A 118 5.70 14.98 -21.92
C PHE A 118 7.07 15.46 -21.39
N PRO A 119 8.14 15.35 -22.19
CA PRO A 119 9.51 15.66 -21.74
C PRO A 119 9.74 17.15 -21.42
N TRP A 120 8.82 18.02 -21.81
CA TRP A 120 8.85 19.44 -21.47
C TRP A 120 8.19 19.78 -20.13
N LEU A 121 7.48 18.83 -19.50
CA LEU A 121 6.90 19.03 -18.17
C LEU A 121 7.87 18.54 -17.09
N SER A 122 8.08 19.37 -16.07
CA SER A 122 8.90 18.97 -14.92
C SER A 122 8.18 17.90 -14.08
N VAL A 123 8.96 16.96 -13.55
CA VAL A 123 8.48 15.90 -12.64
C VAL A 123 7.69 16.52 -11.47
N GLY A 124 8.19 17.60 -10.88
CA GLY A 124 7.50 18.29 -9.78
C GLY A 124 6.09 18.78 -10.14
N SER A 125 5.89 19.29 -11.36
CA SER A 125 4.56 19.71 -11.82
C SER A 125 3.62 18.51 -11.98
N LEU A 126 4.12 17.41 -12.55
CA LEU A 126 3.35 16.18 -12.71
C LEU A 126 2.97 15.55 -11.36
N VAL A 127 3.88 15.55 -10.39
CA VAL A 127 3.58 15.10 -9.02
C VAL A 127 2.42 15.89 -8.44
N LEU A 128 2.45 17.23 -8.51
CA LEU A 128 1.36 18.07 -8.00
C LEU A 128 0.03 17.81 -8.71
N ILE A 129 0.06 17.64 -10.04
CA ILE A 129 -1.14 17.33 -10.83
C ILE A 129 -1.71 15.96 -10.44
N ILE A 130 -0.88 14.92 -10.40
CA ILE A 130 -1.29 13.54 -10.06
C ILE A 130 -1.86 13.53 -8.64
N THR A 131 -1.13 14.06 -7.66
CA THR A 131 -1.62 14.16 -6.27
C THR A 131 -2.93 14.93 -6.20
N GLY A 132 -3.04 16.08 -6.88
CA GLY A 132 -4.27 16.88 -6.90
C GLY A 132 -5.48 16.09 -7.44
N ILE A 133 -5.30 15.36 -8.55
CA ILE A 133 -6.34 14.50 -9.12
C ILE A 133 -6.75 13.40 -8.15
N PHE A 134 -5.77 12.66 -7.61
CA PHE A 134 -6.05 11.57 -6.67
C PHE A 134 -6.71 12.09 -5.39
N THR A 135 -6.28 13.23 -4.85
CA THR A 135 -6.91 13.87 -3.69
C THR A 135 -8.35 14.27 -4.01
N PHE A 136 -8.61 14.87 -5.18
CA PHE A 136 -9.97 15.23 -5.59
C PHE A 136 -10.89 14.01 -5.72
N ILE A 137 -10.40 12.94 -6.35
CA ILE A 137 -11.12 11.66 -6.47
C ILE A 137 -11.39 11.09 -5.07
N ASN A 138 -10.39 11.10 -4.18
CA ASN A 138 -10.50 10.55 -2.83
C ASN A 138 -11.55 11.32 -2.00
N ILE A 139 -11.54 12.65 -2.06
CA ILE A 139 -12.54 13.50 -1.38
C ILE A 139 -13.95 13.25 -1.93
N THR A 140 -14.10 13.14 -3.25
CA THR A 140 -15.41 12.92 -3.89
C THR A 140 -15.95 11.53 -3.58
N GLY A 141 -15.11 10.50 -3.67
CA GLY A 141 -15.46 9.13 -3.31
C GLY A 141 -15.81 8.99 -1.83
N ALA A 142 -15.02 9.59 -0.92
CA ALA A 142 -15.31 9.59 0.51
C ALA A 142 -16.68 10.21 0.82
N ARG A 143 -17.01 11.34 0.17
CA ARG A 143 -18.33 11.98 0.31
C ARG A 143 -19.46 11.05 -0.14
N MET A 144 -19.30 10.34 -1.26
CA MET A 144 -20.31 9.39 -1.74
C MET A 144 -20.52 8.24 -0.76
N THR A 145 -19.45 7.66 -0.21
CA THR A 145 -19.53 6.59 0.79
C THR A 145 -20.24 7.05 2.07
N THR A 146 -19.94 8.26 2.56
CA THR A 146 -20.61 8.83 3.73
C THR A 146 -22.11 9.01 3.50
N VAL A 147 -22.49 9.58 2.35
CA VAL A 147 -23.90 9.81 1.98
C VAL A 147 -24.68 8.49 1.91
N VAL A 148 -24.14 7.48 1.23
CA VAL A 148 -24.77 6.16 1.15
C VAL A 148 -24.92 5.53 2.53
N SER A 149 -23.90 5.66 3.38
CA SER A 149 -23.94 5.12 4.76
C SER A 149 -25.01 5.80 5.61
N THR A 150 -25.20 7.11 5.48
CA THR A 150 -26.25 7.86 6.18
C THR A 150 -27.66 7.46 5.72
N TYR A 151 -27.86 7.23 4.41
CA TYR A 151 -29.14 6.75 3.89
C TYR A 151 -29.42 5.30 4.34
N ALA A 152 -28.41 4.43 4.34
CA ALA A 152 -28.56 3.04 4.78
C ALA A 152 -28.89 2.92 6.28
N SER A 153 -28.37 3.82 7.13
CA SER A 153 -28.67 3.85 8.57
C SER A 153 -30.00 4.51 8.94
N SER A 154 -30.75 5.02 7.94
CA SER A 154 -32.03 5.71 8.14
C SER A 154 -33.26 4.81 7.91
N PHE A 155 -33.05 3.50 7.74
CA PHE A 155 -34.08 2.46 7.67
C PHE A 155 -33.83 1.41 8.76
#